data_AF-A0A1U8K4I0-F1
#
_entry.id   AF-A0A1U8K4I0-F1
#
_cell.length_a   1.000
_cell.length_b   1.000
_cell.length_c   1.000
_cell.angle_alpha   90.00
_cell.angle_beta   90.00
_cell.angle_gamma   90.00
#
_symmetry.space_group_name_H-M   'P 1'
#
loop_
_entity.id
_entity.type
_entity.pdbx_description
1 polymer ?
#
loop_
_entity_poly.entity_id
_entity_poly.type
_entity_poly.pdbx_seq_one_letter_code
_entity_poly.pdbx_strand_id
1 'polypeptide(L)'
;MERFFLLELQRKHMSYRHLLGGRKLVGGSVIGGMKGTQEMLDFAAKHNVKPKIEVVAIDYVNTTIHGLEKTNVKYRFVIDIENTLKPSSK
;
A
#
# COMPACT_ATOMS: atom_id res chain seq x y z
N MET A 1 -17.74 7.26 -19.25
CA MET A 1 -16.37 7.33 -18.68
C MET A 1 -15.83 5.96 -18.27
N GLU A 2 -16.65 4.98 -17.86
CA GLU A 2 -16.16 3.63 -17.50
C GLU A 2 -15.56 2.82 -18.66
N ARG A 3 -15.98 3.08 -19.91
CA ARG A 3 -15.47 2.37 -21.09
C ARG A 3 -14.02 2.72 -21.46
N PHE A 4 -13.50 3.84 -20.96
CA PHE A 4 -12.14 4.30 -21.22
C PHE A 4 -11.13 3.62 -20.28
N PHE A 5 -11.53 3.33 -19.04
CA PHE A 5 -10.67 2.68 -18.04
C PHE A 5 -10.40 1.19 -18.35
N LEU A 6 -11.35 0.50 -18.98
CA LEU A 6 -11.20 -0.92 -19.35
C LEU A 6 -10.31 -1.15 -20.58
N LEU A 7 -10.25 -0.19 -21.52
CA LEU A 7 -9.39 -0.29 -22.71
C LEU A 7 -7.91 -0.05 -22.40
N GLU A 8 -7.59 0.81 -21.43
CA GLU A 8 -6.22 1.05 -20.97
C GLU A 8 -5.60 -0.19 -20.27
N LEU A 9 -6.44 -1.03 -19.64
CA LEU A 9 -6.03 -2.24 -18.94
C LEU A 9 -5.74 -3.44 -19.87
N GLN A 10 -6.17 -3.38 -21.14
CA GLN A 10 -5.95 -4.47 -22.11
C GLN A 10 -4.64 -4.37 -22.90
N ARG A 11 -3.77 -3.37 -22.66
CA ARG A 11 -2.64 -3.07 -23.54
C ARG A 11 -1.26 -3.39 -22.94
N LYS A 12 -1.10 -4.59 -22.38
CA LYS A 12 0.20 -5.23 -22.17
C LYS A 12 0.12 -6.71 -22.49
N HIS A 13 0.18 -7.06 -23.78
CA HIS A 13 0.40 -8.45 -24.19
C HIS A 13 1.83 -8.84 -23.83
N MET A 14 2.02 -9.45 -22.66
CA MET A 14 3.27 -10.16 -22.37
C MET A 14 3.36 -11.34 -23.33
N SER A 15 4.25 -11.30 -24.32
CA SER A 15 4.47 -12.44 -25.20
C SER A 15 4.91 -13.65 -24.35
N TYR A 16 4.28 -14.79 -24.56
CA TYR A 16 4.59 -16.05 -23.87
C TYR A 16 6.08 -16.42 -23.95
N ARG A 17 6.77 -15.95 -25.00
CA ARG A 17 8.22 -16.12 -25.19
C ARG A 17 9.05 -15.58 -24.02
N HIS A 18 8.61 -14.50 -23.36
CA HIS A 18 9.31 -13.91 -22.22
C HIS A 18 9.32 -14.82 -20.98
N LEU A 19 8.31 -15.68 -20.84
CA LEU A 19 8.21 -16.65 -19.75
C LEU A 19 8.90 -17.97 -20.14
N LEU A 20 8.60 -18.50 -21.33
CA LEU A 20 9.11 -19.80 -21.78
C LEU A 20 10.62 -19.80 -22.03
N GLY A 21 11.16 -18.76 -22.67
CA GLY A 21 12.57 -18.71 -23.08
C GLY A 21 13.56 -18.72 -21.92
N GLY A 22 13.11 -18.38 -20.71
CA GLY A 22 13.93 -18.40 -19.49
C GLY A 22 13.31 -19.21 -18.35
N ARG A 23 12.24 -19.99 -18.61
CA ARG A 23 11.50 -20.75 -17.59
C ARG A 23 11.10 -19.89 -16.37
N LYS A 24 10.61 -18.68 -16.62
CA LYS A 24 10.27 -17.71 -15.57
C LYS A 24 8.89 -18.02 -14.98
N LEU A 25 8.74 -17.80 -13.68
CA LEU A 25 7.48 -17.97 -12.94
C LEU A 25 6.85 -16.61 -12.65
N VAL A 26 5.52 -16.56 -12.70
CA VAL A 26 4.71 -15.41 -12.27
C VAL A 26 3.79 -15.89 -11.16
N GLY A 27 3.91 -15.29 -9.98
CA GLY A 27 3.09 -15.58 -8.81
C GLY A 27 2.48 -14.30 -8.24
N GLY A 28 1.31 -14.41 -7.62
CA GLY A 28 0.67 -13.34 -6.86
C GLY A 28 0.81 -13.57 -5.36
N SER A 29 0.94 -12.49 -4.59
CA SER A 29 0.88 -12.53 -3.12
C SER A 29 0.24 -11.25 -2.62
N VAL A 30 -0.69 -11.38 -1.67
CA VAL A 30 -1.54 -10.26 -1.22
C VAL A 30 -1.26 -9.92 0.25
N ILE A 31 -1.25 -10.94 1.13
CA ILE A 31 -0.95 -10.80 2.56
C ILE A 31 -0.20 -12.03 3.08
N GLY A 32 0.55 -11.86 4.18
CA GLY A 32 1.18 -12.96 4.92
C GLY A 32 0.28 -13.50 6.04
N GLY A 33 0.51 -14.74 6.47
CA GLY A 33 -0.14 -15.32 7.66
C GLY A 33 0.47 -14.79 8.96
N MET A 34 -0.21 -15.01 10.10
CA MET A 34 0.19 -14.45 11.41
C MET A 34 1.65 -14.75 11.78
N LYS A 35 2.10 -16.00 11.63
CA LYS A 35 3.48 -16.39 11.91
C LYS A 35 4.49 -15.61 11.07
N GLY A 36 4.25 -15.50 9.76
CA GLY A 36 5.14 -14.76 8.85
C GLY A 36 5.13 -13.26 9.12
N THR A 37 3.99 -12.70 9.53
CA THR A 37 3.92 -11.31 9.97
C THR A 37 4.75 -11.07 11.23
N GLN A 38 4.71 -11.98 12.21
CA GLN A 38 5.55 -11.87 13.40
C GLN A 38 7.05 -11.91 13.06
N GLU A 39 7.46 -12.87 12.23
CA GLU A 39 8.85 -12.97 11.77
C GLU A 39 9.31 -11.70 11.02
N MET A 40 8.42 -11.12 10.20
CA MET A 40 8.68 -9.85 9.51
C MET A 40 8.86 -8.68 10.48
N LEU A 41 8.03 -8.59 11.52
CA LEU A 41 8.13 -7.55 12.55
C LEU A 41 9.42 -7.68 13.36
N ASP A 42 9.77 -8.90 13.77
CA ASP A 42 11.00 -9.18 14.53
C ASP A 42 12.25 -8.82 13.72
N PHE A 43 12.24 -9.18 12.43
CA PHE A 43 13.30 -8.80 11.49
C PHE A 43 13.39 -7.27 11.34
N ALA A 44 12.26 -6.60 11.13
CA ALA A 44 12.23 -5.14 10.96
C ALA A 44 12.77 -4.42 12.21
N ALA A 45 12.39 -4.88 13.40
CA ALA A 45 12.89 -4.35 14.67
C ALA A 45 14.41 -4.54 14.80
N LYS A 46 14.92 -5.76 14.53
CA LYS A 46 16.35 -6.09 14.61
C LYS A 46 17.22 -5.26 13.66
N HIS A 47 16.70 -4.95 12.48
CA HIS A 47 17.44 -4.26 11.43
C HIS A 47 17.09 -2.77 11.29
N ASN A 48 16.32 -2.22 12.24
CA ASN A 48 15.85 -0.83 12.22
C ASN A 48 15.17 -0.45 10.90
N VAL A 49 14.40 -1.38 10.32
CA VAL A 49 13.60 -1.12 9.11
C VAL A 49 12.33 -0.42 9.54
N LYS A 50 12.20 0.86 9.16
CA LYS A 50 11.03 1.68 9.49
C LYS A 50 10.44 2.31 8.23
N PRO A 51 9.11 2.38 8.11
CA PRO A 51 8.50 3.14 7.03
C PRO A 51 8.77 4.63 7.23
N LYS A 52 8.90 5.35 6.12
CA LYS A 52 8.85 6.82 6.15
C LYS A 52 7.39 7.25 6.16
N ILE A 53 7.01 7.92 7.25
CA ILE A 53 5.61 8.27 7.55
C ILE A 53 5.42 9.77 7.65
N GLU A 54 4.20 10.19 7.37
CA GLU A 54 3.68 11.52 7.65
C GLU A 54 2.50 11.35 8.61
N VAL A 55 2.62 11.91 9.82
CA VAL A 55 1.59 11.78 10.86
C VAL A 55 0.53 12.86 10.64
N VAL A 56 -0.75 12.46 10.66
CA VAL A 56 -1.88 13.34 10.36
C VAL A 56 -2.97 13.21 11.44
N ALA A 57 -3.67 14.30 11.68
CA ALA A 57 -4.85 14.31 12.55
C ALA A 57 -6.06 13.67 11.86
N ILE A 58 -6.97 13.10 12.66
CA ILE A 58 -8.13 12.37 12.13
C ILE A 58 -9.11 13.27 11.36
N ASP A 59 -9.22 14.55 11.72
CA ASP A 59 -10.04 15.55 11.03
C ASP A 59 -9.53 15.85 9.61
N TYR A 60 -8.24 15.61 9.36
CA TYR A 60 -7.58 15.85 8.09
C TYR A 60 -7.62 14.65 7.12
N VAL A 61 -8.18 13.50 7.54
CA VAL A 61 -8.12 12.24 6.78
C VAL A 61 -8.66 12.38 5.35
N ASN A 62 -9.77 13.08 5.15
CA ASN A 62 -10.37 13.27 3.82
C ASN A 62 -9.43 14.00 2.85
N THR A 63 -8.72 15.02 3.34
CA THR A 63 -7.72 15.74 2.55
C THR A 63 -6.53 14.84 2.20
N THR A 64 -6.10 13.98 3.13
CA THR A 64 -4.99 13.04 2.88
C THR A 64 -5.33 11.98 1.83
N ILE A 65 -6.58 11.51 1.77
CA ILE A 65 -7.05 10.57 0.74
C ILE A 65 -6.90 11.18 -0.66
N HIS A 66 -7.31 12.44 -0.85
CA HIS A 66 -7.06 13.16 -2.10
C HIS A 66 -5.56 13.39 -2.38
N GLY A 67 -4.74 13.49 -1.33
CA GLY A 67 -3.29 13.57 -1.43
C GLY A 67 -2.66 12.28 -1.97
N LEU A 68 -3.19 11.12 -1.58
CA LEU A 68 -2.75 9.81 -2.09
C LEU A 68 -2.98 9.69 -3.61
N GLU A 69 -4.14 10.12 -4.10
CA GLU A 69 -4.48 10.12 -5.53
C GLU A 69 -3.51 10.97 -6.36
N LYS A 70 -3.10 12.12 -5.80
CA LYS A 70 -2.15 13.04 -6.44
C LYS A 70 -0.69 12.63 -6.23
N THR A 71 -0.41 11.46 -5.63
CA THR A 71 0.93 10.97 -5.28
C THR A 71 1.74 11.92 -4.39
N ASN A 72 1.07 12.82 -3.67
CA ASN A 72 1.70 13.86 -2.84
C ASN A 72 1.98 13.37 -1.41
N VAL A 73 2.58 12.17 -1.29
CA VAL A 73 2.97 11.55 -0.02
C VAL A 73 4.34 10.88 -0.18
N LYS A 74 5.17 10.88 0.86
CA LYS A 74 6.44 10.14 0.89
C LYS A 74 6.59 9.36 2.21
N TYR A 75 6.08 8.13 2.39
CA TYR A 75 5.41 7.20 1.46
C TYR A 75 4.08 6.68 2.03
N ARG A 76 3.77 6.95 3.30
CA ARG A 76 2.50 6.58 3.95
C ARG A 76 2.06 7.65 4.94
N PHE A 77 0.75 7.87 5.04
CA PHE A 77 0.16 8.59 6.15
C PHE A 77 -0.09 7.64 7.33
N VAL A 78 0.10 8.13 8.55
CA VAL A 78 -0.28 7.46 9.79
C VAL A 78 -1.19 8.41 10.58
N ILE A 79 -2.39 7.95 10.91
CA ILE A 79 -3.34 8.77 11.66
C ILE A 79 -2.99 8.67 13.15
N ASP A 80 -2.81 9.82 13.80
CA ASP A 80 -2.61 9.90 15.25
C ASP A 80 -3.96 9.84 15.97
N ILE A 81 -4.40 8.63 16.27
CA ILE A 81 -5.69 8.41 16.93
C ILE A 81 -5.67 8.88 18.38
N GLU A 82 -4.59 8.61 19.12
CA GLU A 82 -4.51 8.90 20.56
C GLU A 82 -4.68 10.38 20.85
N ASN A 83 -4.02 11.25 20.06
CA ASN A 83 -4.00 12.68 20.33
C ASN A 83 -5.13 13.46 19.64
N THR A 84 -5.74 12.91 18.58
CA THR A 84 -6.63 13.71 17.70
C THR A 84 -8.07 13.19 17.64
N LEU A 85 -8.33 11.95 18.04
CA LEU A 85 -9.70 11.44 18.13
C LEU A 85 -10.38 11.97 19.39
N LYS A 86 -11.38 12.83 19.19
CA LYS A 86 -12.25 13.28 20.29
C LYS A 86 -13.24 12.17 20.66
N PRO A 87 -13.46 11.90 21.95
CA PRO A 87 -14.49 10.96 22.37
C PRO A 87 -15.86 11.47 21.88
N SER A 88 -16.64 10.56 21.31
CA SER A 88 -18.04 10.87 20.96
C SER A 88 -18.80 11.16 22.26
N SER A 89 -19.40 12.35 22.37
CA SER A 89 -20.31 12.64 23.48
C SER A 89 -21.52 11.71 23.34
N LYS A 90 -21.60 10.70 24.20
CA LYS A 90 -22.87 10.05 24.50
C LYS A 90 -23.66 10.92 25.47
#